data_AF-A0A8H7WD82-F1
#
_entry.id   AF-A0A8H7WD82-F1
#
_cell.length_a   1.000
_cell.length_b   1.000
_cell.length_c   1.000
_cell.angle_alpha   90.00
_cell.angle_beta   90.00
_cell.angle_gamma   90.00
#
_symmetry.space_group_name_H-M   'P 1'
#
loop_
_entity.id
_entity.type
_entity.pdbx_description
1 polymer ?
#
loop_
_entity_poly.entity_id
_entity_poly.type
_entity_poly.pdbx_seq_one_letter_code
_entity_poly.pdbx_strand_id
1 'polypeptide(L)'
;MSSFKLPDISSLSTLPTLERATVLDALFEPCEALHTLSLDLLHTQKFDSYHDLVASVGVQLTDLAESPSTSDTEWLDKILGAHPRLGAKKVDSAQSQAEQAQLNTGGEEEARKLKELNEDYEKAFPGLIYVVFVNGRSRPVIMENMRSRIDRGDIKLERAEAIKAMCDIAADRAFRLQQSTNKATNLANIINMSFVLRTARFAAARPVVATRPFSSTTFMALKESDRHNPDQAESNERHKQDQLQKQKEGKGHWKPELASDSEEAVAADRSSNESIEEMQKKTKEHVEKKHKSGTSQDPGL
;
A
#
# COMPACT_ATOMS: atom_id res chain seq x y z
N MET A 1 -16.16 -5.12 12.37
CA MET A 1 -15.64 -5.25 10.98
C MET A 1 -15.68 -6.73 10.64
N SER A 2 -16.60 -7.13 9.76
CA SER A 2 -16.82 -8.52 9.35
C SER A 2 -15.56 -9.02 8.65
N SER A 3 -14.75 -9.83 9.32
CA SER A 3 -13.60 -10.50 8.72
C SER A 3 -14.13 -11.57 7.77
N PHE A 4 -14.42 -11.20 6.52
CA PHE A 4 -14.79 -12.19 5.50
C PHE A 4 -13.65 -13.19 5.35
N LYS A 5 -13.99 -14.48 5.35
CA LYS A 5 -13.03 -15.58 5.23
C LYS A 5 -13.33 -16.30 3.93
N LEU A 6 -12.30 -16.42 3.10
CA LEU A 6 -12.42 -17.22 1.88
C LEU A 6 -12.62 -18.70 2.25
N PRO A 7 -13.58 -19.38 1.62
CA PRO A 7 -13.74 -20.83 1.75
C PRO A 7 -12.55 -21.57 1.10
N ASP A 8 -12.55 -22.90 1.18
CA ASP A 8 -11.60 -23.70 0.42
C ASP A 8 -11.99 -23.66 -1.07
N ILE A 9 -11.01 -23.47 -1.95
CA ILE A 9 -11.22 -23.40 -3.40
C ILE A 9 -11.93 -24.65 -3.94
N SER A 10 -11.64 -25.82 -3.36
CA SER A 10 -12.24 -27.10 -3.73
C SER A 10 -13.73 -27.21 -3.40
N SER A 11 -14.21 -26.41 -2.44
CA SER A 11 -15.61 -26.40 -2.01
C SER A 11 -16.50 -25.47 -2.84
N LEU A 12 -15.90 -24.52 -3.58
CA LEU A 12 -16.63 -23.44 -4.27
C LEU A 12 -17.76 -23.93 -5.18
N SER A 13 -17.53 -24.99 -5.96
CA SER A 13 -18.52 -25.52 -6.91
C SER A 13 -19.78 -26.08 -6.22
N THR A 14 -19.65 -26.47 -4.95
CA THR A 14 -20.73 -27.06 -4.13
C THR A 14 -21.45 -26.05 -3.25
N LEU A 15 -20.92 -24.84 -3.11
CA LEU A 15 -21.52 -23.80 -2.27
C LEU A 15 -22.82 -23.24 -2.88
N PRO A 16 -23.76 -22.72 -2.07
CA PRO A 16 -24.93 -22.00 -2.55
C PRO A 16 -24.57 -20.80 -3.43
N THR A 17 -25.43 -20.44 -4.37
CA THR A 17 -25.22 -19.30 -5.29
C THR A 17 -24.93 -18.00 -4.55
N LEU A 18 -25.60 -17.74 -3.43
CA LEU A 18 -25.39 -16.56 -2.60
C LEU A 18 -23.97 -16.51 -2.02
N GLU A 19 -23.45 -17.65 -1.55
CA GLU A 19 -22.09 -17.71 -1.00
C GLU A 19 -21.04 -17.52 -2.10
N ARG A 20 -21.24 -18.10 -3.29
CA ARG A 20 -20.36 -17.86 -4.44
C ARG A 20 -20.36 -16.39 -4.87
N ALA A 21 -21.52 -15.73 -4.83
CA ALA A 21 -21.62 -14.29 -5.07
C ALA A 21 -20.85 -13.49 -4.02
N THR A 22 -20.94 -13.83 -2.72
CA THR A 22 -20.16 -13.13 -1.69
C THR A 22 -18.65 -13.32 -1.84
N VAL A 23 -18.20 -14.46 -2.36
CA VAL A 23 -16.78 -14.67 -2.69
C VAL A 23 -16.36 -13.76 -3.85
N LEU A 24 -17.19 -13.66 -4.90
CA LEU A 24 -16.95 -12.70 -5.98
C LEU A 24 -16.92 -11.26 -5.46
N ASP A 25 -17.86 -10.86 -4.60
CA ASP A 25 -17.93 -9.50 -4.01
C ASP A 25 -16.75 -9.18 -3.08
N ALA A 26 -16.07 -10.20 -2.56
CA ALA A 26 -14.89 -10.03 -1.72
C ALA A 26 -13.60 -9.92 -2.55
N LEU A 27 -13.58 -10.50 -3.76
CA LEU A 27 -12.43 -10.50 -4.67
C LEU A 27 -12.52 -9.35 -5.67
N PHE A 28 -13.69 -9.14 -6.24
CA PHE A 28 -14.04 -8.06 -7.15
C PHE A 28 -14.98 -7.09 -6.43
N GLU A 29 -15.14 -5.87 -6.94
CA GLU A 29 -16.14 -4.97 -6.38
C GLU A 29 -17.57 -5.50 -6.65
N PRO A 30 -18.52 -5.29 -5.73
CA PRO A 30 -19.88 -5.79 -5.88
C PRO A 30 -20.52 -5.31 -7.20
N CYS A 31 -20.77 -6.26 -8.10
CA CYS A 31 -21.30 -5.99 -9.42
C CYS A 31 -22.22 -7.11 -9.90
N GLU A 32 -23.52 -6.81 -10.01
CA GLU A 32 -24.52 -7.77 -10.49
C GLU A 32 -24.19 -8.32 -11.89
N ALA A 33 -23.60 -7.48 -12.75
CA ALA A 33 -23.24 -7.89 -14.11
C ALA A 33 -22.13 -8.95 -14.13
N LEU A 34 -21.20 -8.88 -13.18
CA LEU A 34 -20.16 -9.90 -13.00
C LEU A 34 -20.74 -11.19 -12.43
N HIS A 35 -21.70 -11.10 -11.51
CA HIS A 35 -22.39 -12.27 -10.95
C HIS A 35 -23.08 -13.07 -12.04
N THR A 36 -23.86 -12.42 -12.92
CA THR A 36 -24.55 -13.12 -14.02
C THR A 36 -23.60 -13.89 -14.92
N LEU A 37 -22.39 -13.36 -15.15
CA LEU A 37 -21.41 -13.96 -16.05
C LEU A 37 -20.58 -15.06 -15.38
N SER A 38 -20.14 -14.83 -14.14
CA SER A 38 -19.16 -15.70 -13.46
C SER A 38 -19.78 -16.76 -12.56
N LEU A 39 -21.04 -16.63 -12.12
CA LEU A 39 -21.63 -17.59 -11.16
C LEU A 39 -21.77 -19.01 -11.73
N ASP A 40 -22.01 -19.14 -13.04
CA ASP A 40 -22.07 -20.43 -13.73
C ASP A 40 -20.68 -21.04 -13.90
N LEU A 41 -19.66 -20.20 -14.13
CA LEU A 41 -18.26 -20.61 -14.17
C LEU A 41 -17.83 -21.22 -12.84
N LEU A 42 -18.13 -20.54 -11.73
CA LEU A 42 -17.85 -20.98 -10.36
C LEU A 42 -18.54 -22.30 -10.00
N HIS A 43 -19.66 -22.64 -10.65
CA HIS A 43 -20.35 -23.90 -10.43
C HIS A 43 -19.78 -25.04 -11.29
N THR A 44 -19.43 -24.74 -12.54
CA THR A 44 -19.08 -25.75 -13.54
C THR A 44 -17.60 -26.13 -13.51
N GLN A 45 -16.71 -25.16 -13.26
CA GLN A 45 -15.27 -25.35 -13.31
C GLN A 45 -14.68 -25.60 -11.92
N LYS A 46 -13.65 -26.45 -11.87
CA LYS A 46 -12.82 -26.64 -10.68
C LYS A 46 -11.55 -25.80 -10.82
N PHE A 47 -11.13 -25.19 -9.72
CA PHE A 47 -9.95 -24.35 -9.65
C PHE A 47 -8.99 -24.91 -8.60
N ASP A 48 -7.70 -24.91 -8.92
CA ASP A 48 -6.64 -25.35 -8.00
C ASP A 48 -6.27 -24.24 -7.00
N SER A 49 -6.45 -22.97 -7.39
CA SER A 49 -6.22 -21.81 -6.54
C SER A 49 -7.16 -20.65 -6.84
N TYR A 50 -7.25 -19.69 -5.90
CA TYR A 50 -7.99 -18.45 -6.14
C TYR A 50 -7.36 -17.59 -7.24
N HIS A 51 -6.06 -17.72 -7.46
CA HIS A 51 -5.38 -17.06 -8.57
C HIS A 51 -5.88 -17.60 -9.92
N ASP A 52 -6.11 -18.92 -10.02
CA ASP A 52 -6.64 -19.53 -11.25
C ASP A 52 -8.10 -19.15 -11.51
N LEU A 53 -8.89 -18.99 -10.45
CA LEU A 53 -10.24 -18.42 -10.54
C LEU A 53 -10.19 -16.99 -11.09
N VAL A 54 -9.35 -16.12 -10.52
CA VAL A 54 -9.20 -14.73 -10.98
C VAL A 54 -8.72 -14.69 -12.43
N ALA A 55 -7.74 -15.52 -12.80
CA ALA A 55 -7.26 -15.62 -14.18
C ALA A 55 -8.38 -16.06 -15.15
N SER A 56 -9.21 -17.03 -14.74
CA SER A 56 -10.31 -17.53 -15.58
C SER A 56 -11.41 -16.48 -15.77
N VAL A 57 -11.73 -15.71 -14.72
CA VAL A 57 -12.62 -14.55 -14.84
C VAL A 57 -12.00 -13.48 -15.77
N GLY A 58 -10.70 -13.25 -15.64
CA GLY A 58 -9.95 -12.34 -16.53
C GLY A 58 -10.07 -12.73 -18.00
N VAL A 59 -9.92 -14.03 -18.33
CA VAL A 59 -10.11 -14.55 -19.70
C VAL A 59 -11.53 -14.26 -20.20
N GLN A 60 -12.57 -14.52 -19.41
CA GLN A 60 -13.94 -14.21 -19.84
C GLN A 60 -14.16 -12.72 -20.14
N LEU A 61 -13.55 -11.84 -19.35
CA LEU A 61 -13.64 -10.40 -19.59
C LEU A 61 -12.84 -9.95 -20.82
N THR A 62 -11.69 -10.57 -21.06
CA THR A 62 -10.91 -10.35 -22.29
C THR A 62 -11.68 -10.83 -23.52
N ASP A 63 -12.34 -11.99 -23.44
CA ASP A 63 -13.19 -12.51 -24.53
C ASP A 63 -14.34 -11.55 -24.83
N LEU A 64 -14.96 -10.94 -23.81
CA LEU A 64 -15.96 -9.88 -24.01
C LEU A 64 -15.37 -8.62 -24.66
N ALA A 65 -14.13 -8.25 -24.33
CA ALA A 65 -13.45 -7.09 -24.90
C ALA A 65 -13.08 -7.30 -26.37
N GLU A 66 -12.77 -8.54 -26.77
CA GLU A 66 -12.41 -8.94 -28.13
C GLU A 66 -13.64 -9.30 -28.98
N SER A 67 -14.80 -9.51 -28.35
CA SER A 67 -16.05 -9.84 -29.03
C SER A 67 -16.45 -8.73 -30.03
N PRO A 68 -16.93 -9.10 -31.23
CA PRO A 68 -17.45 -8.14 -32.20
C PRO A 68 -18.82 -7.56 -31.80
N SER A 69 -19.46 -8.06 -30.74
CA SER A 69 -20.78 -7.65 -30.27
C SER A 69 -20.70 -6.37 -29.43
N THR A 70 -21.50 -5.35 -29.80
CA THR A 70 -21.58 -4.11 -29.02
C THR A 70 -22.18 -4.35 -27.63
N SER A 71 -23.13 -5.29 -27.52
CA SER A 71 -23.74 -5.67 -26.24
C SER A 71 -22.70 -6.22 -25.26
N ASP A 72 -21.71 -6.96 -25.75
CA ASP A 72 -20.66 -7.57 -24.91
C ASP A 72 -19.72 -6.48 -24.38
N THR A 73 -19.38 -5.52 -25.24
CA THR A 73 -18.56 -4.36 -24.85
C THR A 73 -19.29 -3.44 -23.87
N GLU A 74 -20.60 -3.21 -24.03
CA GLU A 74 -21.42 -2.44 -23.08
C GLU A 74 -21.54 -3.15 -21.73
N TRP A 75 -21.64 -4.49 -21.74
CA TRP A 75 -21.65 -5.30 -20.53
C TRP A 75 -20.33 -5.19 -19.77
N LEU A 76 -19.20 -5.25 -20.49
CA LEU A 76 -17.87 -5.05 -19.92
C LEU A 76 -17.71 -3.64 -19.32
N ASP A 77 -18.14 -2.61 -20.03
CA ASP A 77 -18.07 -1.23 -19.54
C ASP A 77 -18.89 -1.05 -18.26
N LYS A 78 -20.05 -1.71 -18.14
CA LYS A 78 -20.85 -1.75 -16.90
C LYS A 78 -20.11 -2.42 -15.74
N ILE A 79 -19.35 -3.48 -15.99
CA ILE A 79 -18.53 -4.15 -14.97
C ILE A 79 -17.39 -3.23 -14.52
N LEU A 80 -16.64 -2.66 -15.46
CA LEU A 80 -15.51 -1.76 -15.16
C LEU A 80 -15.97 -0.46 -14.48
N GLY A 81 -17.14 0.06 -14.84
CA GLY A 81 -17.76 1.24 -14.24
C GLY A 81 -18.37 1.03 -12.85
N ALA A 82 -18.43 -0.21 -12.35
CA ALA A 82 -18.87 -0.48 -10.97
C ALA A 82 -17.78 -0.21 -9.92
N HIS A 83 -16.52 -0.04 -10.34
CA HIS A 83 -15.40 0.21 -9.45
C HIS A 83 -15.50 1.62 -8.80
N PRO A 84 -15.17 1.78 -7.50
CA PRO A 84 -15.15 3.10 -6.88
C PRO A 84 -14.05 3.98 -7.48
N ARG A 85 -14.36 5.27 -7.66
CA ARG A 85 -13.41 6.28 -8.15
C ARG A 85 -12.19 6.40 -7.23
N LEU A 86 -11.02 6.54 -7.85
CA LEU A 86 -9.75 6.73 -7.14
C LEU A 86 -9.72 8.08 -6.39
N GLY A 87 -9.50 8.05 -5.08
CA GLY A 87 -9.42 9.24 -4.21
C GLY A 87 -10.76 9.76 -3.68
N ALA A 88 -11.88 9.05 -3.92
CA ALA A 88 -13.16 9.41 -3.33
C ALA A 88 -13.21 9.01 -1.84
N LYS A 89 -13.67 9.93 -0.97
CA LYS A 89 -13.90 9.68 0.47
C LYS A 89 -15.00 8.64 0.75
N LYS A 90 -15.74 8.21 -0.28
CA LYS A 90 -16.76 7.17 -0.18
C LYS A 90 -16.13 5.84 -0.51
N VAL A 91 -15.96 5.00 0.50
CA VAL A 91 -15.91 3.56 0.26
C VAL A 91 -16.72 2.90 1.37
N ASP A 92 -17.85 2.32 0.99
CA ASP A 92 -18.75 1.55 1.88
C ASP A 92 -18.13 0.17 2.24
N SER A 93 -17.05 -0.24 1.56
CA SER A 93 -16.26 -1.44 1.86
C SER A 93 -14.95 -1.09 2.58
N ALA A 94 -14.60 -1.86 3.62
CA ALA A 94 -13.35 -1.68 4.35
C ALA A 94 -12.09 -2.03 3.51
N GLN A 95 -12.26 -2.79 2.41
CA GLN A 95 -11.16 -3.23 1.55
C GLN A 95 -10.67 -2.10 0.64
N SER A 96 -11.56 -1.40 -0.08
CA SER A 96 -11.10 -0.33 -0.96
C SER A 96 -10.61 0.90 -0.17
N GLN A 97 -11.00 1.08 1.11
CA GLN A 97 -10.36 2.05 2.02
C GLN A 97 -8.89 1.69 2.30
N ALA A 98 -8.61 0.42 2.56
CA ALA A 98 -7.25 -0.04 2.84
C ALA A 98 -6.34 0.07 1.61
N GLU A 99 -6.88 -0.18 0.41
CA GLU A 99 -6.14 -0.08 -0.87
C GLU A 99 -5.74 1.36 -1.20
N GLN A 100 -6.58 2.34 -0.86
CA GLN A 100 -6.34 3.75 -1.14
C GLN A 100 -5.76 4.52 0.06
N ALA A 101 -5.53 3.86 1.21
CA ALA A 101 -5.06 4.50 2.43
C ALA A 101 -3.73 5.25 2.23
N GLN A 102 -2.83 4.70 1.42
CA GLN A 102 -1.54 5.31 1.10
C GLN A 102 -1.67 6.49 0.11
N LEU A 103 -2.75 6.56 -0.67
CA LEU A 103 -3.04 7.69 -1.55
C LEU A 103 -3.69 8.86 -0.78
N ASN A 104 -4.37 8.56 0.33
CA ASN A 104 -4.99 9.55 1.21
C ASN A 104 -3.99 10.36 2.06
N THR A 105 -2.70 10.02 2.01
CA THR A 105 -1.63 10.75 2.71
C THR A 105 -1.05 11.92 1.90
N GLY A 106 -1.53 12.14 0.67
CA GLY A 106 -1.10 13.23 -0.23
C GLY A 106 -1.69 14.59 0.13
N GLY A 107 -1.04 15.66 -0.35
CA GLY A 107 -1.48 17.05 -0.11
C GLY A 107 -2.81 17.40 -0.79
N GLU A 108 -3.50 18.44 -0.31
CA GLU A 108 -4.79 18.89 -0.89
C GLU A 108 -4.69 19.25 -2.38
N GLU A 109 -3.55 19.78 -2.83
CA GLU A 109 -3.28 20.08 -4.24
C GLU A 109 -3.30 18.82 -5.12
N GLU A 110 -2.71 17.72 -4.66
CA GLU A 110 -2.74 16.44 -5.39
C GLU A 110 -4.15 15.84 -5.40
N ALA A 111 -4.94 16.10 -4.36
CA ALA A 111 -6.35 15.75 -4.32
C ALA A 111 -7.18 16.48 -5.37
N ARG A 112 -6.96 17.78 -5.53
CA ARG A 112 -7.62 18.55 -6.59
C ARG A 112 -7.22 18.06 -7.97
N LYS A 113 -5.92 17.87 -8.23
CA LYS A 113 -5.43 17.40 -9.54
C LYS A 113 -5.93 16.00 -9.88
N LEU A 114 -5.99 15.08 -8.91
CA LEU A 114 -6.53 13.74 -9.17
C LEU A 114 -8.02 13.78 -9.50
N LYS A 115 -8.78 14.67 -8.86
CA LYS A 115 -10.20 14.86 -9.17
C LYS A 115 -10.38 15.35 -10.61
N GLU A 116 -9.62 16.38 -11.00
CA GLU A 116 -9.62 16.92 -12.37
C GLU A 116 -9.22 15.85 -13.39
N LEU A 117 -8.21 15.03 -13.08
CA LEU A 117 -7.75 13.97 -13.97
C LEU A 117 -8.76 12.82 -14.13
N ASN A 118 -9.53 12.49 -13.07
CA ASN A 118 -10.66 11.57 -13.20
C ASN A 118 -11.76 12.15 -14.11
N GLU A 119 -12.05 13.45 -14.03
CA GLU A 119 -13.03 14.11 -14.90
C GLU A 119 -12.55 14.11 -16.37
N ASP A 120 -11.26 14.38 -16.60
CA ASP A 120 -10.63 14.27 -17.93
C ASP A 120 -10.67 12.83 -18.47
N TYR A 121 -10.43 11.84 -17.62
CA TYR A 121 -10.49 10.43 -17.98
C TYR A 121 -11.90 10.01 -18.41
N GLU A 122 -12.92 10.33 -17.60
CA GLU A 122 -14.31 10.01 -17.92
C GLU A 122 -14.83 10.74 -19.16
N LYS A 123 -14.27 11.92 -19.46
CA LYS A 123 -14.54 12.65 -20.70
C LYS A 123 -13.88 11.98 -21.91
N ALA A 124 -12.66 11.46 -21.76
CA ALA A 124 -11.95 10.74 -22.81
C ALA A 124 -12.58 9.35 -23.08
N PHE A 125 -13.07 8.68 -22.03
CA PHE A 125 -13.64 7.35 -22.07
C PHE A 125 -15.01 7.31 -21.37
N PRO A 126 -16.10 7.73 -22.06
CA PRO A 126 -17.42 7.76 -21.46
C PRO A 126 -17.90 6.39 -20.98
N GLY A 127 -18.34 6.31 -19.73
CA GLY A 127 -18.84 5.08 -19.09
C GLY A 127 -17.77 4.23 -18.40
N LEU A 128 -16.49 4.57 -18.55
CA LEU A 128 -15.38 3.90 -17.86
C LEU A 128 -14.90 4.71 -16.67
N ILE A 129 -14.48 4.01 -15.62
CA ILE A 129 -13.77 4.58 -14.48
C ILE A 129 -12.31 4.13 -14.57
N TYR A 130 -11.39 5.00 -14.16
CA TYR A 130 -9.98 4.65 -14.14
C TYR A 130 -9.69 3.60 -13.05
N VAL A 131 -9.33 2.39 -13.49
CA VAL A 131 -8.97 1.27 -12.62
C VAL A 131 -7.47 1.01 -12.72
N VAL A 132 -6.81 0.98 -11.56
CA VAL A 132 -5.37 0.75 -11.47
C VAL A 132 -5.00 0.07 -10.16
N PHE A 133 -4.08 -0.91 -10.21
CA PHE A 133 -3.63 -1.61 -9.02
C PHE A 133 -2.55 -0.82 -8.25
N VAL A 134 -2.91 -0.14 -7.17
CA VAL A 134 -2.01 0.84 -6.53
C VAL A 134 -0.74 0.21 -5.94
N ASN A 135 -0.81 -0.95 -5.27
CA ASN A 135 0.32 -1.71 -4.71
C ASN A 135 1.53 -0.89 -4.19
N GLY A 136 1.28 0.13 -3.36
CA GLY A 136 2.36 0.96 -2.81
C GLY A 136 2.95 2.01 -3.75
N ARG A 137 2.44 2.15 -4.98
CA ARG A 137 2.79 3.24 -5.89
C ARG A 137 2.31 4.58 -5.33
N SER A 138 3.13 5.60 -5.50
CA SER A 138 2.81 6.95 -5.05
C SER A 138 1.75 7.59 -5.95
N ARG A 139 1.02 8.56 -5.39
CA ARG A 139 -0.03 9.30 -6.09
C ARG A 139 0.46 9.99 -7.39
N PRO A 140 1.65 10.64 -7.42
CA PRO A 140 2.16 11.22 -8.67
C PRO A 140 2.38 10.20 -9.79
N VAL A 141 2.91 9.01 -9.46
CA VAL A 141 3.14 7.93 -10.45
C VAL A 141 1.82 7.41 -11.02
N ILE A 142 0.79 7.30 -10.18
CA ILE A 142 -0.55 6.90 -10.63
C ILE A 142 -1.19 7.96 -11.53
N MET A 143 -1.01 9.25 -11.21
CA MET A 143 -1.51 10.35 -12.02
C MET A 143 -0.80 10.42 -13.38
N GLU A 144 0.52 10.21 -13.42
CA GLU A 144 1.27 10.13 -14.68
C GLU A 144 0.79 8.96 -15.55
N ASN A 145 0.53 7.79 -14.93
CA ASN A 145 -0.03 6.64 -15.64
C ASN A 145 -1.42 6.93 -16.21
N MET A 146 -2.31 7.55 -15.40
CA MET A 146 -3.65 7.95 -15.85
C MET A 146 -3.55 8.93 -17.03
N ARG A 147 -2.63 9.92 -16.96
CA ARG A 147 -2.42 10.88 -18.04
C ARG A 147 -1.93 10.22 -19.32
N SER A 148 -0.95 9.33 -19.23
CA SER A 148 -0.42 8.60 -20.39
C SER A 148 -1.51 7.78 -21.10
N ARG A 149 -2.44 7.19 -20.34
CA ARG A 149 -3.58 6.45 -20.91
C ARG A 149 -4.60 7.35 -21.60
N ILE A 150 -4.90 8.51 -21.01
CA ILE A 150 -5.76 9.53 -21.63
C ILE A 150 -5.14 10.02 -22.94
N ASP A 151 -3.85 10.38 -22.93
CA ASP A 151 -3.17 10.93 -24.11
C ASP A 151 -3.04 9.89 -25.23
N ARG A 152 -2.97 8.59 -24.89
CA ARG A 152 -3.02 7.49 -25.87
C ARG A 152 -4.37 7.36 -26.57
N GLY A 153 -5.48 7.59 -25.85
CA GLY A 153 -6.83 7.61 -26.43
C GLY A 153 -7.35 6.30 -27.03
N ASP A 154 -6.68 5.17 -26.78
CA ASP A 154 -7.08 3.85 -27.30
C ASP A 154 -7.99 3.12 -26.30
N ILE A 155 -9.29 3.08 -26.61
CA ILE A 155 -10.31 2.45 -25.76
C ILE A 155 -10.16 0.93 -25.64
N LYS A 156 -9.64 0.25 -26.68
CA LYS A 156 -9.47 -1.21 -26.63
C LYS A 156 -8.35 -1.56 -25.67
N LEU A 157 -7.24 -0.84 -25.79
CA LEU A 157 -6.09 -1.02 -24.92
C LEU A 157 -6.42 -0.58 -23.48
N GLU A 158 -7.24 0.47 -23.30
CA GLU A 158 -7.70 0.87 -21.97
C GLU A 158 -8.57 -0.21 -21.30
N ARG A 159 -9.51 -0.81 -22.03
CA ARG A 159 -10.30 -1.95 -21.52
C ARG A 159 -9.41 -3.10 -21.10
N ALA A 160 -8.42 -3.47 -21.93
CA ALA A 160 -7.48 -4.54 -21.60
C ALA A 160 -6.64 -4.23 -20.34
N GLU A 161 -6.16 -2.99 -20.21
CA GLU A 161 -5.42 -2.54 -19.03
C GLU A 161 -6.29 -2.46 -17.77
N ALA A 162 -7.55 -2.05 -17.91
CA ALA A 162 -8.52 -2.01 -16.81
C ALA A 162 -8.87 -3.43 -16.33
N ILE A 163 -9.10 -4.39 -17.25
CA ILE A 163 -9.31 -5.81 -16.92
C ILE A 163 -8.10 -6.37 -16.17
N LYS A 164 -6.89 -6.10 -16.67
CA LYS A 164 -5.65 -6.54 -16.02
C LYS A 164 -5.53 -5.97 -14.61
N ALA A 165 -5.74 -4.66 -14.46
CA ALA A 165 -5.69 -4.01 -13.14
C ALA A 165 -6.74 -4.59 -12.17
N MET A 166 -7.94 -4.88 -12.66
CA MET A 166 -9.00 -5.50 -11.86
C MET A 166 -8.62 -6.92 -11.42
N CYS A 167 -8.01 -7.71 -12.29
CA CYS A 167 -7.49 -9.05 -11.94
C CYS A 167 -6.35 -8.96 -10.92
N ASP A 168 -5.42 -8.02 -11.09
CA ASP A 168 -4.30 -7.82 -10.15
C ASP A 168 -4.81 -7.43 -8.75
N ILE A 169 -5.82 -6.55 -8.67
CA ILE A 169 -6.50 -6.19 -7.42
C ILE A 169 -7.15 -7.43 -6.79
N ALA A 170 -7.90 -8.21 -7.56
CA ALA A 170 -8.59 -9.41 -7.07
C ALA A 170 -7.60 -10.48 -6.56
N ALA A 171 -6.47 -10.66 -7.25
CA ALA A 171 -5.41 -11.58 -6.82
C ALA A 171 -4.75 -11.11 -5.51
N ASP A 172 -4.47 -9.81 -5.36
CA ASP A 172 -3.93 -9.26 -4.11
C ASP A 172 -4.93 -9.39 -2.95
N ARG A 173 -6.22 -9.14 -3.20
CA ARG A 173 -7.29 -9.38 -2.22
C ARG A 173 -7.36 -10.84 -1.80
N ALA A 174 -7.34 -11.77 -2.75
CA ALA A 174 -7.35 -13.20 -2.48
C ALA A 174 -6.18 -13.59 -1.56
N PHE A 175 -4.98 -13.13 -1.91
CA PHE A 175 -3.77 -13.40 -1.15
C PHE A 175 -3.84 -12.85 0.29
N ARG A 176 -4.30 -11.61 0.47
CA ARG A 176 -4.45 -10.99 1.80
C ARG A 176 -5.48 -11.72 2.67
N LEU A 177 -6.60 -12.14 2.07
CA LEU A 177 -7.65 -12.90 2.76
C LEU A 177 -7.18 -14.32 3.13
N GLN A 178 -6.35 -14.96 2.30
CA GLN A 178 -5.73 -16.24 2.65
C GLN A 178 -4.67 -16.08 3.76
N GLN A 179 -3.89 -15.00 3.77
CA GLN A 179 -2.94 -14.75 4.85
C GLN A 179 -3.61 -14.46 6.20
N SER A 180 -4.67 -13.65 6.21
CA SER A 180 -5.39 -13.30 7.44
C SER A 180 -5.99 -14.55 8.10
N THR A 181 -6.52 -15.46 7.29
CA THR A 181 -7.07 -16.74 7.75
C THR A 181 -5.99 -17.67 8.30
N ASN A 182 -4.84 -17.79 7.62
CA ASN A 182 -3.69 -18.57 8.09
C ASN A 182 -3.08 -18.02 9.39
N LYS A 183 -3.04 -16.69 9.56
CA LYS A 183 -2.57 -16.07 10.80
C LYS A 183 -3.54 -16.32 11.95
N ALA A 184 -4.85 -16.24 11.70
CA ALA A 184 -5.88 -16.53 12.69
C ALA A 184 -5.90 -17.99 13.12
N THR A 185 -5.74 -18.95 12.19
CA THR A 185 -5.64 -20.38 12.52
C THR A 185 -4.38 -20.70 13.32
N ASN A 186 -3.24 -20.09 12.98
CA ASN A 186 -1.99 -20.26 13.75
C ASN A 186 -2.11 -19.67 15.16
N LEU A 187 -2.71 -18.49 15.32
CA LEU A 187 -2.98 -17.91 16.65
C LEU A 187 -3.94 -18.79 17.48
N ALA A 188 -5.02 -19.28 16.87
CA ALA A 188 -5.95 -20.20 17.53
C ALA A 188 -5.25 -21.51 17.95
N ASN A 189 -4.39 -22.09 17.11
CA ASN A 189 -3.62 -23.28 17.45
C ASN A 189 -2.61 -23.04 18.59
N ILE A 190 -1.95 -21.88 18.62
CA ILE A 190 -1.04 -21.50 19.73
C ILE A 190 -1.83 -21.34 21.05
N ILE A 191 -3.00 -20.70 21.01
CA ILE A 191 -3.87 -20.53 22.18
C ILE A 191 -4.45 -21.89 22.63
N ASN A 192 -4.83 -22.77 21.71
CA ASN A 192 -5.39 -24.09 22.04
C ASN A 192 -4.31 -25.08 22.54
N MET A 193 -3.06 -24.98 22.05
CA MET A 193 -1.90 -25.66 22.64
C MET A 193 -1.57 -25.18 24.06
N SER A 194 -1.99 -23.97 24.44
CA SER A 194 -1.83 -23.44 25.79
C SER A 194 -2.84 -24.01 26.79
N PHE A 195 -3.86 -24.75 26.33
CA PHE A 195 -4.90 -25.36 27.16
C PHE A 195 -4.82 -26.90 27.28
N VAL A 196 -3.84 -27.54 26.63
CA VAL A 196 -3.59 -28.99 26.78
C VAL A 196 -2.13 -29.23 27.17
N LEU A 197 -1.78 -28.91 28.40
CA LEU A 197 -0.64 -29.51 29.09
C LEU A 197 -0.90 -29.63 30.59
N ARG A 198 -1.50 -30.75 31.00
CA ARG A 198 -1.17 -31.33 32.30
C ARG A 198 -0.81 -32.81 32.10
N THR A 199 0.40 -33.12 32.52
CA THR A 199 1.04 -34.44 32.65
C THR A 199 1.62 -35.07 31.38
N ALA A 200 2.85 -34.68 31.03
CA ALA A 200 3.83 -35.61 30.50
C ALA A 200 5.20 -35.27 31.08
N ARG A 201 5.87 -36.28 31.66
CA ARG A 201 7.19 -36.17 32.28
C ARG A 201 8.23 -35.87 31.19
N PHE A 202 9.00 -34.80 31.37
CA PHE A 202 10.11 -34.43 30.50
C PHE A 202 11.26 -35.44 30.65
N ALA A 203 11.61 -36.12 29.55
CA ALA A 203 12.95 -36.66 29.36
C ALA A 203 13.83 -35.55 28.80
N ALA A 204 14.95 -35.26 29.47
CA ALA A 204 15.87 -34.20 29.09
C ALA A 204 16.65 -34.58 27.82
N ALA A 205 16.32 -33.95 26.69
CA ALA A 205 17.16 -33.92 25.50
C ALA A 205 17.71 -32.49 25.33
N ARG A 206 19.03 -32.39 25.19
CA ARG A 206 19.77 -31.12 25.07
C ARG A 206 19.37 -30.41 23.76
N PRO A 207 19.14 -29.08 23.75
CA PRO A 207 18.88 -28.39 22.49
C PRO A 207 20.17 -28.30 21.67
N VAL A 208 20.10 -28.70 20.41
CA VAL A 208 21.08 -28.31 19.39
C VAL A 208 20.75 -26.86 19.03
N VAL A 209 21.69 -25.96 19.29
CA VAL A 209 21.57 -24.54 18.95
C VAL A 209 21.65 -24.40 17.44
N ALA A 210 20.53 -24.09 16.79
CA ALA A 210 20.53 -23.63 15.42
C ALA A 210 21.09 -22.19 15.39
N THR A 211 22.32 -22.04 14.91
CA THR A 211 22.93 -20.75 14.62
C THR A 211 22.16 -20.07 13.50
N ARG A 212 21.44 -18.98 13.82
CA ARG A 212 20.94 -18.05 12.80
C ARG A 212 22.15 -17.39 12.13
N PRO A 213 22.24 -17.35 10.78
CA PRO A 213 23.23 -16.47 10.17
C PRO A 213 22.82 -15.02 10.48
N PHE A 214 23.70 -14.30 11.18
CA PHE A 214 23.58 -12.85 11.27
C PHE A 214 23.77 -12.29 9.87
N SER A 215 22.71 -11.71 9.30
CA SER A 215 22.85 -10.83 8.14
C SER A 215 23.46 -9.52 8.66
N SER A 216 24.74 -9.28 8.42
CA SER A 216 25.33 -7.97 8.72
C SER A 216 24.78 -6.98 7.69
N THR A 217 23.88 -6.10 8.13
CA THR A 217 23.57 -4.89 7.37
C THR A 217 24.86 -4.10 7.18
N THR A 218 25.12 -3.68 5.95
CA THR A 218 26.19 -2.74 5.58
C THR A 218 26.23 -1.59 6.59
N PHE A 219 27.40 -1.30 7.14
CA PHE A 219 27.64 -0.11 7.96
C PHE A 219 27.07 1.11 7.24
N MET A 220 26.08 1.81 7.84
CA MET A 220 25.80 3.18 7.45
C MET A 220 27.01 4.00 7.89
N ALA A 221 27.74 4.52 6.91
CA ALA A 221 28.87 5.40 7.18
C ALA A 221 28.39 6.60 8.01
N LEU A 222 29.21 7.02 8.97
CA LEU A 222 29.07 8.36 9.55
C LEU A 222 29.02 9.39 8.42
N LYS A 223 28.42 10.55 8.72
CA LYS A 223 28.49 11.77 7.92
C LYS A 223 29.88 11.92 7.29
N GLU A 224 29.97 12.12 5.99
CA GLU A 224 31.27 12.10 5.28
C GLU A 224 32.18 13.24 5.76
N SER A 225 31.58 14.32 6.30
CA SER A 225 32.29 15.44 6.93
C SER A 225 32.96 15.10 8.27
N ASP A 226 32.54 14.02 8.95
CA ASP A 226 32.92 13.74 10.35
C ASP A 226 34.10 12.76 10.47
N ARG A 227 34.80 12.48 9.36
CA ARG A 227 35.84 11.44 9.26
C ARG A 227 37.07 11.64 10.16
N HIS A 228 37.23 12.79 10.83
CA HIS A 228 38.46 13.16 11.55
C HIS A 228 38.22 13.71 12.98
N ASN A 229 37.16 13.28 13.67
CA ASN A 229 36.94 13.67 15.06
C ASN A 229 36.97 12.47 16.03
N PRO A 230 38.00 12.34 16.90
CA PRO A 230 38.11 11.21 17.83
C PRO A 230 37.01 11.17 18.90
N ASP A 231 36.40 12.32 19.22
CA ASP A 231 35.36 12.42 20.27
C ASP A 231 33.92 12.37 19.72
N GLN A 232 33.76 12.16 18.40
CA GLN A 232 32.45 12.16 17.72
C GLN A 232 31.53 11.06 18.23
N ALA A 233 32.10 9.89 18.55
CA ALA A 233 31.33 8.76 19.06
C ALA A 233 30.66 9.08 20.40
N GLU A 234 31.37 9.79 21.29
CA GLU A 234 30.83 10.19 22.58
C GLU A 234 29.76 11.28 22.42
N SER A 235 29.99 12.25 21.53
CA SER A 235 29.00 13.27 21.20
C SER A 235 27.71 12.64 20.68
N ASN A 236 27.79 11.75 19.69
CA ASN A 236 26.64 11.06 19.10
C ASN A 236 25.86 10.26 20.15
N GLU A 237 26.55 9.60 21.07
CA GLU A 237 25.89 8.86 22.14
C GLU A 237 25.14 9.79 23.11
N ARG A 238 25.69 10.98 23.41
CA ARG A 238 25.00 12.03 24.18
C ARG A 238 23.76 12.54 23.43
N HIS A 239 23.85 12.79 22.12
CA HIS A 239 22.70 13.25 21.33
C HIS A 239 21.58 12.20 21.28
N LYS A 240 21.92 10.91 21.19
CA LYS A 240 20.95 9.79 21.27
C LYS A 240 20.26 9.74 22.63
N GLN A 241 21.01 9.85 23.73
CA GLN A 241 20.45 9.83 25.07
C GLN A 241 19.49 11.00 25.31
N ASP A 242 19.85 12.21 24.88
CA ASP A 242 18.97 13.39 24.97
C ASP A 242 17.70 13.21 24.12
N GLN A 243 17.80 12.59 22.94
CA GLN A 243 16.62 12.32 22.10
C GLN A 243 15.66 11.32 22.76
N LEU A 244 16.19 10.25 23.36
CA LEU A 244 15.40 9.27 24.11
C LEU A 244 14.73 9.90 25.34
N GLN A 245 15.41 10.81 26.02
CA GLN A 245 14.86 11.53 27.17
C GLN A 245 13.73 12.47 26.75
N LYS A 246 13.93 13.26 25.69
CA LYS A 246 12.91 14.17 25.14
C LYS A 246 11.71 13.44 24.57
N GLN A 247 11.91 12.24 24.01
CA GLN A 247 10.82 11.38 23.56
C GLN A 247 9.98 10.89 24.75
N LYS A 248 10.61 10.50 25.87
CA LYS A 248 9.89 10.12 27.10
C LYS A 248 9.11 11.28 27.71
N GLU A 249 9.60 12.51 27.56
CA GLU A 249 8.95 13.75 28.00
C GLU A 249 7.89 14.27 27.01
N GLY A 250 7.66 13.58 25.88
CA GLY A 250 6.68 13.97 24.86
C GLY A 250 7.09 15.16 23.98
N LYS A 251 8.34 15.61 24.08
CA LYS A 251 8.92 16.74 23.32
C LYS A 251 9.99 16.26 22.33
N GLY A 252 9.75 15.12 21.69
CA GLY A 252 10.67 14.56 20.70
C GLY A 252 10.80 15.47 19.50
N HIS A 253 12.02 15.92 19.21
CA HIS A 253 12.36 16.71 18.02
C HIS A 253 13.47 16.01 17.24
N TRP A 254 13.45 16.15 15.92
CA TRP A 254 14.44 15.59 15.02
C TRP A 254 15.76 16.36 15.18
N LYS A 255 16.90 15.66 15.22
CA LYS A 255 18.21 16.28 15.41
C LYS A 255 19.09 16.06 14.18
N PRO A 256 19.58 17.13 13.53
CA PRO A 256 20.43 17.02 12.34
C PRO A 256 21.79 16.36 12.65
N GLU A 257 22.27 16.45 13.89
CA GLU A 257 23.54 15.86 14.34
C GLU A 257 23.53 14.32 14.37
N LEU A 258 22.37 13.68 14.27
CA LEU A 258 22.23 12.22 14.19
C LEU A 258 21.86 11.73 12.78
N ALA A 259 21.66 12.64 11.82
CA ALA A 259 21.26 12.33 10.46
C ALA A 259 22.48 12.21 9.52
N SER A 260 22.32 11.46 8.43
CA SER A 260 23.31 11.46 7.34
C SER A 260 23.29 12.79 6.57
N ASP A 261 24.40 13.18 5.93
CA ASP A 261 24.48 14.38 5.05
C ASP A 261 23.32 14.45 4.06
N SER A 262 22.94 13.30 3.49
CA SER A 262 21.84 13.16 2.54
C SER A 262 20.45 13.31 3.17
N GLU A 263 20.30 13.03 4.47
CA GLU A 263 19.03 13.18 5.18
C GLU A 263 18.82 14.62 5.68
N GLU A 264 19.88 15.34 6.03
CA GLU A 264 19.82 16.76 6.40
C GLU A 264 19.43 17.66 5.22
N ALA A 265 20.01 17.41 4.03
CA ALA A 265 19.69 18.17 2.82
C ALA A 265 18.19 18.05 2.45
N VAL A 266 17.61 16.86 2.56
CA VAL A 266 16.19 16.61 2.28
C VAL A 266 15.26 17.25 3.32
N ALA A 267 15.72 17.39 4.57
CA ALA A 267 14.96 18.11 5.60
C ALA A 267 14.94 19.62 5.33
N ALA A 268 16.06 20.21 4.89
CA ALA A 268 16.14 21.63 4.51
C ALA A 268 15.28 21.98 3.28
N ASP A 269 15.20 21.10 2.28
CA ASP A 269 14.35 21.29 1.09
C ASP A 269 12.85 21.31 1.42
N ARG A 270 12.43 20.77 2.57
CA ARG A 270 11.04 20.80 3.02
C ARG A 270 10.66 22.07 3.77
N SER A 271 11.61 22.92 4.18
CA SER A 271 11.34 24.08 5.06
C SER A 271 11.42 25.46 4.40
N SER A 272 11.65 25.60 3.08
CA SER A 272 11.75 26.95 2.48
C SER A 272 11.05 27.12 1.13
N ASN A 273 10.05 28.01 1.12
CA ASN A 273 9.53 28.70 -0.06
C ASN A 273 9.74 30.22 0.14
N GLU A 274 10.90 30.60 0.69
CA GLU A 274 11.25 31.98 1.05
C GLU A 274 12.27 32.58 0.06
N SER A 275 12.27 33.92 -0.03
CA SER A 275 13.12 34.64 -0.98
C SER A 275 14.62 34.59 -0.59
N ILE A 276 15.51 34.68 -1.58
CA ILE A 276 16.98 34.57 -1.39
C ILE A 276 17.52 35.61 -0.40
N GLU A 277 16.96 36.81 -0.36
CA GLU A 277 17.36 37.87 0.59
C GLU A 277 16.99 37.53 2.04
N GLU A 278 15.84 36.89 2.27
CA GLU A 278 15.41 36.47 3.60
C GLU A 278 16.28 35.32 4.13
N MET A 279 16.68 34.39 3.25
CA MET A 279 17.67 33.35 3.59
C MET A 279 18.99 33.97 4.02
N GLN A 280 19.55 34.91 3.25
CA GLN A 280 20.84 35.54 3.59
C GLN A 280 20.78 36.28 4.93
N LYS A 281 19.66 36.93 5.25
CA LYS A 281 19.45 37.60 6.52
C LYS A 281 19.34 36.61 7.68
N LYS A 282 18.56 35.52 7.51
CA LYS A 282 18.44 34.45 8.50
C LYS A 282 19.77 33.74 8.75
N THR A 283 20.58 33.48 7.72
CA THR A 283 21.92 32.89 7.90
C THR A 283 22.82 33.79 8.72
N LYS A 284 22.79 35.10 8.49
CA LYS A 284 23.59 36.07 9.25
C LYS A 284 23.16 36.14 10.73
N GLU A 285 21.85 36.12 11.00
CA GLU A 285 21.32 36.07 12.36
C GLU A 285 21.62 34.74 13.06
N HIS A 286 21.60 33.61 12.34
CA HIS A 286 21.89 32.28 12.89
C HIS A 286 23.36 32.14 13.28
N VAL A 287 24.28 32.70 12.47
CA VAL A 287 25.72 32.74 12.79
C VAL A 287 25.97 33.61 14.03
N GLU A 288 25.33 34.78 14.14
CA GLU A 288 25.45 35.64 15.32
C GLU A 288 24.86 35.01 16.60
N LYS A 289 23.75 34.27 16.49
CA LYS A 289 23.13 33.56 17.62
C LYS A 289 23.97 32.37 18.07
N LYS A 290 24.48 31.54 17.15
CA LYS A 290 25.42 30.45 17.48
C LYS A 290 26.67 30.96 18.20
N HIS A 291 27.19 32.12 17.82
CA HIS A 291 28.34 32.74 18.47
C HIS A 291 28.05 33.23 19.91
N LYS A 292 26.79 33.55 20.24
CA LYS A 292 26.41 34.12 21.54
C LYS A 292 25.89 33.11 22.56
N SER A 293 25.19 32.05 22.15
CA SER A 293 24.49 31.18 23.11
C SER A 293 24.93 29.72 23.15
N GLY A 294 25.82 29.26 22.27
CA GLY A 294 26.12 27.83 22.15
C GLY A 294 24.91 27.02 21.65
N THR A 295 25.18 25.90 20.98
CA THR A 295 24.25 25.21 20.06
C THR A 295 23.03 24.52 20.74
N SER A 296 22.74 24.75 22.01
CA SER A 296 21.79 23.90 22.76
C SER A 296 20.33 24.38 22.81
N GLN A 297 19.94 25.46 22.11
CA GLN A 297 18.63 26.10 22.31
C GLN A 297 17.83 26.49 21.05
N ASP A 298 18.34 26.30 19.83
CA ASP A 298 17.62 26.72 18.60
C ASP A 298 17.17 25.50 17.77
N PRO A 299 15.88 25.38 17.38
CA PRO A 299 15.33 24.20 16.70
C PRO A 299 15.70 24.10 15.21
N GLY A 300 16.78 24.74 14.76
CA GLY A 300 17.16 24.79 13.35
C GLY A 300 16.16 25.55 12.48
N LEU A 301 16.56 25.86 11.24
CA LEU A 301 15.70 26.46 10.21
C LEU A 301 14.76 25.43 9.58
#